data_AF-A0A502SIE8-F1
#
_entry.id   AF-A0A502SIE8-F1
#
_cell.length_a   1.000
_cell.length_b   1.000
_cell.length_c   1.000
_cell.angle_alpha   90.00
_cell.angle_beta   90.00
_cell.angle_gamma   90.00
#
_symmetry.space_group_name_H-M   'P 1'
#
loop_
_entity.id
_entity.type
_entity.pdbx_description
1 polymer ?
#
loop_
_entity_poly.entity_id
_entity_poly.type
_entity_poly.pdbx_seq_one_letter_code
_entity_poly.pdbx_strand_id
1 'polypeptide(L)'
;MLSADETYASLAGAWRLMFGKADGLRLLDLSADGFWNSFFAIVVAAPALIVGWVGIANEVGDPDAFAGRLGMLVRLATVDIGSWVLPLVVLALVAPRAGIGGRFVHYVVASNWASAIIAWLMLPSALLRLLLPSASEVSSLVSLALFALSMVLTWRMTNTTIGKGAAVGTAVFIGMFVASLLVLFGLQALLGIDIPDGTTG
;
A
#
# COMPACT_ATOMS: atom_id res chain seq x y z
N MET A 1 19.67 -5.02 -11.40
CA MET A 1 19.03 -3.93 -10.64
C MET A 1 18.29 -3.06 -11.63
N LEU A 2 17.06 -2.65 -11.32
CA LEU A 2 16.32 -1.68 -12.14
C LEU A 2 17.13 -0.39 -12.25
N SER A 3 17.16 0.20 -13.44
CA SER A 3 17.76 1.52 -13.64
C SER A 3 16.89 2.61 -13.02
N ALA A 4 17.50 3.77 -12.76
CA ALA A 4 16.77 4.95 -12.29
C ALA A 4 15.69 5.38 -13.31
N ASP A 5 15.98 5.28 -14.60
CA ASP A 5 15.06 5.64 -15.68
C ASP A 5 13.83 4.72 -15.72
N GLU A 6 14.01 3.41 -15.56
CA GLU A 6 12.89 2.46 -15.48
C GLU A 6 12.03 2.67 -14.24
N THR A 7 12.67 2.99 -13.11
CA THR A 7 11.98 3.32 -11.86
C THR A 7 11.15 4.60 -12.02
N TYR A 8 11.73 5.64 -12.61
CA TYR A 8 11.04 6.89 -12.89
C TYR A 8 9.88 6.69 -13.87
N ALA A 9 10.09 5.98 -14.97
CA ALA A 9 9.06 5.68 -15.96
C ALA A 9 7.89 4.92 -15.31
N SER A 10 8.19 3.96 -14.44
CA SER A 10 7.18 3.17 -13.73
C SER A 10 6.35 4.01 -12.76
N LEU A 11 7.00 4.86 -11.96
CA LEU A 11 6.32 5.80 -11.06
C LEU A 11 5.48 6.82 -11.85
N ALA A 12 6.02 7.37 -12.94
CA ALA A 12 5.28 8.28 -13.82
C ALA A 12 4.07 7.59 -14.47
N GLY A 13 4.22 6.34 -14.90
CA GLY A 13 3.12 5.50 -15.41
C GLY A 13 2.02 5.33 -14.38
N ALA A 14 2.35 4.88 -13.17
CA ALA A 14 1.40 4.71 -12.07
C ALA A 14 0.70 6.02 -11.69
N TRP A 15 1.45 7.12 -11.61
CA TRP A 15 0.89 8.45 -11.35
C TRP A 15 -0.14 8.87 -12.40
N ARG A 16 0.18 8.69 -13.70
CA ARG A 16 -0.78 8.97 -14.79
C ARG A 16 -2.07 8.17 -14.64
N LEU A 17 -1.96 6.90 -14.26
CA LEU A 17 -3.13 6.02 -14.03
C LEU A 17 -3.97 6.49 -12.83
N MET A 18 -3.36 6.95 -11.73
CA MET A 18 -4.08 7.56 -10.61
C MET A 18 -4.89 8.81 -11.02
N PHE A 19 -4.45 9.52 -12.07
CA PHE A 19 -5.18 10.64 -12.67
C PHE A 19 -6.09 10.23 -13.85
N GLY A 20 -6.38 8.94 -13.98
CA GLY A 20 -7.31 8.42 -14.98
C GLY A 20 -6.74 8.36 -16.41
N LYS A 21 -5.43 8.60 -16.59
CA LYS A 21 -4.80 8.67 -17.92
C LYS A 21 -4.30 7.27 -18.31
N ALA A 22 -5.07 6.60 -19.18
CA ALA A 22 -4.81 5.22 -19.59
C ALA A 22 -3.48 5.02 -20.34
N ASP A 23 -2.93 6.08 -20.92
CA ASP A 23 -1.62 6.05 -21.57
C ASP A 23 -0.45 5.88 -20.60
N GLY A 24 -0.68 5.97 -19.29
CA GLY A 24 0.27 5.56 -18.26
C GLY A 24 0.71 4.10 -18.38
N LEU A 25 -0.16 3.20 -18.90
CA LEU A 25 0.21 1.79 -19.13
C LEU A 25 1.36 1.63 -20.14
N ARG A 26 1.57 2.60 -21.04
CA ARG A 26 2.67 2.58 -22.02
C ARG A 26 4.04 2.84 -21.39
N LEU A 27 4.06 3.33 -20.16
CA LEU A 27 5.28 3.60 -19.40
C LEU A 27 5.66 2.44 -18.47
N LEU A 28 4.80 1.43 -18.35
CA LEU A 28 5.02 0.27 -17.51
C LEU A 28 5.59 -0.88 -18.34
N ASP A 29 6.56 -1.60 -17.80
CA ASP A 29 6.97 -2.89 -18.34
C ASP A 29 5.95 -3.97 -17.92
N LEU A 30 5.18 -4.44 -18.90
CA LEU A 30 4.10 -5.41 -18.72
C LEU A 30 4.51 -6.83 -19.14
N SER A 31 5.81 -7.05 -19.35
CA SER A 31 6.37 -8.39 -19.59
C SER A 31 6.36 -9.24 -18.31
N ALA A 32 6.76 -10.51 -18.43
CA ALA A 32 6.94 -11.37 -17.26
C ALA A 32 8.06 -10.86 -16.32
N ASP A 33 9.14 -10.31 -16.88
CA ASP A 33 10.21 -9.71 -16.09
C ASP A 33 9.73 -8.41 -15.43
N GLY A 34 9.00 -7.57 -16.18
CA GLY A 34 8.35 -6.37 -15.67
C GLY A 34 7.41 -6.63 -14.49
N PHE A 35 6.66 -7.74 -14.54
CA PHE A 35 5.83 -8.20 -13.43
C PHE A 35 6.65 -8.41 -12.15
N TRP A 36 7.72 -9.21 -12.20
CA TRP A 36 8.55 -9.48 -11.03
C TRP A 36 9.33 -8.24 -10.57
N ASN A 37 9.85 -7.47 -11.53
CA ASN A 37 10.58 -6.22 -11.28
C ASN A 37 9.70 -5.18 -10.59
N SER A 38 8.38 -5.17 -10.82
CA SER A 38 7.47 -4.22 -10.18
C SER A 38 7.45 -4.35 -8.64
N PHE A 39 7.78 -5.50 -8.07
CA PHE A 39 7.88 -5.68 -6.61
C PHE A 39 9.05 -4.91 -5.99
N PHE A 40 10.01 -4.43 -6.80
CA PHE A 40 11.01 -3.47 -6.35
C PHE A 40 10.38 -2.17 -5.81
N ALA A 41 9.12 -1.88 -6.15
CA ALA A 41 8.35 -0.81 -5.54
C ALA A 41 8.28 -0.90 -4.00
N ILE A 42 8.36 -2.10 -3.41
CA ILE A 42 8.45 -2.28 -1.95
C ILE A 42 9.75 -1.66 -1.42
N VAL A 43 10.87 -1.84 -2.11
CA VAL A 43 12.16 -1.25 -1.75
C VAL A 43 12.09 0.28 -1.86
N VAL A 44 11.44 0.80 -2.91
CA VAL A 44 11.21 2.24 -3.09
C VAL A 44 10.31 2.81 -1.99
N ALA A 45 9.33 2.05 -1.52
CA ALA A 45 8.42 2.44 -0.44
C ALA A 45 9.05 2.34 0.95
N ALA A 46 10.03 1.44 1.13
CA ALA A 46 10.56 1.06 2.44
C ALA A 46 11.00 2.25 3.31
N PRO A 47 11.70 3.29 2.81
CA PRO A 47 12.07 4.43 3.66
C PRO A 47 10.86 5.12 4.29
N ALA A 48 9.77 5.33 3.54
CA ALA A 48 8.57 5.96 4.06
C ALA A 48 7.81 5.03 5.03
N LEU A 49 7.75 3.74 4.72
CA LEU A 49 7.11 2.74 5.59
C LEU A 49 7.83 2.62 6.95
N ILE A 50 9.17 2.59 6.93
CA ILE A 50 9.99 2.50 8.16
C ILE A 50 9.69 3.66 9.11
N VAL A 51 9.52 4.89 8.60
CA VAL A 51 9.15 6.05 9.42
C VAL A 51 7.81 5.80 10.12
N GLY A 52 6.82 5.26 9.41
CA GLY A 52 5.53 4.89 9.99
C GLY A 52 5.66 3.80 11.06
N TRP A 53 6.43 2.75 10.79
CA TRP A 53 6.63 1.66 11.75
C TRP A 53 7.33 2.12 13.02
N VAL A 54 8.35 2.99 12.91
CA VAL A 54 9.04 3.57 14.07
C VAL A 54 8.08 4.39 14.92
N GLY A 55 7.18 5.16 14.29
CA GLY A 55 6.14 5.90 15.01
C GLY A 55 5.25 5.00 15.86
N ILE A 56 4.73 3.91 15.26
CA ILE A 56 3.88 2.95 15.97
C ILE A 56 4.66 2.19 17.06
N ALA A 57 5.89 1.76 16.76
CA ALA A 57 6.72 1.02 17.72
C ALA A 57 7.08 1.86 18.96
N ASN A 58 7.16 3.18 18.83
CA ASN A 58 7.38 4.09 19.95
C ASN A 58 6.16 4.26 20.86
N GLU A 59 4.94 4.01 20.35
CA GLU A 59 3.70 4.11 21.13
C GLU A 59 3.36 2.82 21.88
N VAL A 60 3.71 1.65 21.33
CA VAL A 60 3.30 0.33 21.86
C VAL A 60 4.37 -0.32 22.76
N GLY A 61 5.62 0.15 22.73
CA GLY A 61 6.74 -0.50 23.43
C GLY A 61 7.13 0.11 24.77
N ASP A 62 7.74 -0.72 25.65
CA ASP A 62 8.54 -0.24 26.79
C ASP A 62 9.68 0.65 26.25
N PRO A 63 9.79 1.93 26.67
CA PRO A 63 10.78 2.86 26.16
C PRO A 63 12.24 2.37 26.25
N ASP A 64 12.52 1.43 27.16
CA ASP A 64 13.87 1.02 27.51
C ASP A 64 14.30 -0.33 26.90
N ALA A 65 13.41 -1.06 26.22
CA ALA A 65 13.70 -2.38 25.66
C ALA A 65 13.96 -2.33 24.13
N PHE A 66 15.22 -2.11 23.73
CA PHE A 66 15.65 -2.12 22.31
C PHE A 66 15.19 -3.39 21.55
N ALA A 67 15.31 -4.56 22.17
CA ALA A 67 14.87 -5.83 21.57
C ALA A 67 13.36 -5.88 21.31
N GLY A 68 12.55 -5.25 22.18
CA GLY A 68 11.10 -5.16 22.01
C GLY A 68 10.72 -4.29 20.81
N ARG A 69 11.37 -3.13 20.65
CA ARG A 69 11.15 -2.22 19.51
C ARG A 69 11.52 -2.85 18.17
N LEU A 70 12.67 -3.53 18.10
CA LEU A 70 13.08 -4.23 16.88
C LEU A 70 12.10 -5.36 16.53
N GLY A 71 11.64 -6.12 17.54
CA GLY A 71 10.61 -7.14 17.36
C GLY A 71 9.30 -6.55 16.81
N MET A 72 8.86 -5.40 17.32
CA MET A 72 7.66 -4.70 16.85
C MET A 72 7.82 -4.21 15.41
N LEU A 73 8.98 -3.65 15.04
CA LEU A 73 9.27 -3.24 13.65
C LEU A 73 9.15 -4.42 12.67
N VAL A 74 9.70 -5.59 13.03
CA VAL A 74 9.61 -6.80 12.19
C VAL A 74 8.16 -7.27 12.05
N ARG A 75 7.37 -7.21 13.12
CA ARG A 75 5.93 -7.55 13.06
C ARG A 75 5.17 -6.59 12.15
N LEU A 76 5.37 -5.28 12.28
CA LEU A 76 4.74 -4.27 11.43
C LEU A 76 5.14 -4.44 9.96
N ALA A 77 6.43 -4.66 9.68
CA ALA A 77 6.90 -4.94 8.32
C ALA A 77 6.24 -6.20 7.73
N THR A 78 6.08 -7.25 8.54
CA THR A 78 5.41 -8.49 8.13
C THR A 78 3.94 -8.26 7.78
N VAL A 79 3.24 -7.48 8.61
CA VAL A 79 1.84 -7.10 8.39
C VAL A 79 1.68 -6.27 7.11
N ASP A 80 2.49 -5.24 6.92
CA ASP A 80 2.41 -4.35 5.76
C ASP A 80 2.74 -5.08 4.46
N ILE A 81 3.84 -5.85 4.43
CA ILE A 81 4.22 -6.62 3.24
C ILE A 81 3.20 -7.72 2.96
N GLY A 82 2.68 -8.38 4.00
CA GLY A 82 1.65 -9.40 3.87
C GLY A 82 0.34 -8.84 3.30
N SER A 83 -0.15 -7.73 3.86
CA SER A 83 -1.39 -7.05 3.40
C SER A 83 -1.27 -6.40 2.02
N TRP A 84 -0.04 -6.18 1.54
CA TRP A 84 0.25 -5.79 0.17
C TRP A 84 0.24 -7.01 -0.77
N VAL A 85 1.02 -8.05 -0.48
CA VAL A 85 1.32 -9.13 -1.42
C VAL A 85 0.24 -10.21 -1.46
N LEU A 86 -0.30 -10.64 -0.31
CA LEU A 86 -1.25 -11.76 -0.25
C LEU A 86 -2.57 -11.50 -1.01
N PRO A 87 -3.15 -10.28 -0.99
CA PRO A 87 -4.33 -9.98 -1.82
C PRO A 87 -4.07 -10.14 -3.32
N LEU A 88 -2.85 -9.91 -3.80
CA LEU A 88 -2.47 -10.12 -5.21
C LEU A 88 -2.46 -11.62 -5.55
N VAL A 89 -2.07 -12.48 -4.61
CA VAL A 89 -2.16 -13.94 -4.76
C VAL A 89 -3.63 -14.37 -4.87
N VAL A 90 -4.51 -13.85 -4.01
CA VAL A 90 -5.95 -14.10 -4.10
C VAL A 90 -6.50 -13.63 -5.44
N LEU A 91 -6.11 -12.43 -5.89
CA LEU A 91 -6.50 -11.91 -7.19
C LEU A 91 -6.03 -12.82 -8.34
N ALA A 92 -4.82 -13.39 -8.28
CA ALA A 92 -4.31 -14.31 -9.30
C ALA A 92 -5.23 -15.54 -9.48
N LEU A 93 -5.80 -16.04 -8.38
CA LEU A 93 -6.71 -17.20 -8.38
C LEU A 93 -8.11 -16.85 -8.91
N VAL A 94 -8.59 -15.63 -8.64
CA VAL A 94 -9.94 -15.17 -8.97
C VAL A 94 -10.02 -14.53 -10.36
N ALA A 95 -8.99 -13.80 -10.78
CA ALA A 95 -8.98 -12.97 -11.98
C ALA A 95 -9.38 -13.71 -13.28
N PRO A 96 -8.91 -14.94 -13.56
CA PRO A 96 -9.33 -15.69 -14.75
C PRO A 96 -10.84 -15.97 -14.76
N ARG A 97 -11.39 -16.36 -13.60
CA ARG A 97 -12.82 -16.70 -13.45
C ARG A 97 -13.73 -15.48 -13.46
N ALA A 98 -13.23 -14.36 -12.94
CA ALA A 98 -13.92 -13.07 -12.97
C ALA A 98 -13.81 -12.36 -14.35
N GLY A 99 -13.21 -13.01 -15.35
CA GLY A 99 -13.06 -12.46 -16.70
C GLY A 99 -12.08 -11.30 -16.79
N ILE A 100 -11.25 -11.04 -15.78
CA ILE A 100 -10.22 -9.97 -15.77
C ILE A 100 -8.79 -10.50 -15.89
N GLY A 101 -8.60 -11.80 -16.17
CA GLY A 101 -7.29 -12.44 -16.25
C GLY A 101 -6.29 -11.74 -17.18
N GLY A 102 -6.72 -11.27 -18.36
CA GLY A 102 -5.86 -10.52 -19.29
C GLY A 102 -5.39 -9.15 -18.78
N ARG A 103 -5.94 -8.67 -17.67
CA ARG A 103 -5.57 -7.41 -17.01
C ARG A 103 -4.83 -7.63 -15.69
N PHE A 104 -4.60 -8.88 -15.28
CA PHE A 104 -3.95 -9.21 -14.01
C PHE A 104 -2.54 -8.60 -13.93
N VAL A 105 -1.68 -8.87 -14.92
CA VAL A 105 -0.31 -8.31 -14.94
C VAL A 105 -0.33 -6.78 -14.94
N HIS A 106 -1.23 -6.17 -15.73
CA HIS A 106 -1.39 -4.72 -15.79
C HIS A 106 -1.72 -4.16 -14.41
N TYR A 107 -2.69 -4.78 -13.72
CA TYR A 107 -3.09 -4.38 -12.39
C TYR A 107 -1.96 -4.52 -11.38
N VAL A 108 -1.27 -5.67 -11.33
CA VAL A 108 -0.19 -5.91 -10.36
C VAL A 108 0.96 -4.93 -10.55
N VAL A 109 1.42 -4.72 -11.79
CA VAL A 109 2.51 -3.78 -12.06
C VAL A 109 2.09 -2.36 -11.68
N ALA A 110 0.92 -1.91 -12.12
CA ALA A 110 0.43 -0.57 -11.80
C ALA A 110 0.20 -0.38 -10.30
N SER A 111 -0.37 -1.37 -9.60
CA SER A 111 -0.67 -1.29 -8.17
C SER A 111 0.59 -1.30 -7.32
N ASN A 112 1.62 -2.07 -7.67
CA ASN A 112 2.90 -2.06 -6.96
C ASN A 112 3.54 -0.67 -6.98
N TRP A 113 3.69 -0.07 -8.18
CA TRP A 113 4.27 1.27 -8.30
C TRP A 113 3.36 2.36 -7.70
N ALA A 114 2.04 2.18 -7.76
CA ALA A 114 1.09 3.06 -7.10
C ALA A 114 1.22 3.02 -5.57
N SER A 115 1.40 1.83 -4.99
CA SER A 115 1.61 1.66 -3.55
C SER A 115 2.89 2.34 -3.07
N ALA A 116 3.97 2.35 -3.86
CA ALA A 116 5.16 3.13 -3.55
C ALA A 116 4.86 4.63 -3.47
N ILE A 117 4.13 5.18 -4.44
CA ILE A 117 3.69 6.59 -4.41
C ILE A 117 2.84 6.87 -3.17
N ILE A 118 1.91 5.97 -2.84
CA ILE A 118 1.04 6.12 -1.67
C ILE A 118 1.83 6.08 -0.37
N ALA A 119 2.85 5.22 -0.24
CA ALA A 119 3.70 5.18 0.94
C ALA A 119 4.38 6.54 1.18
N TRP A 120 4.92 7.15 0.12
CA TRP A 120 5.51 8.49 0.19
C TRP A 120 4.46 9.59 0.41
N LEU A 121 3.25 9.44 -0.14
CA LEU A 121 2.13 10.35 0.13
C LEU A 121 1.72 10.34 1.61
N MET A 122 1.86 9.20 2.30
CA MET A 122 1.58 9.04 3.74
C MET A 122 2.75 9.48 4.64
N LEU A 123 3.92 9.78 4.09
CA LEU A 123 5.07 10.20 4.90
C LEU A 123 4.75 11.43 5.80
N PRO A 124 4.03 12.47 5.33
CA PRO A 124 3.69 13.60 6.19
C PRO A 124 2.87 13.20 7.43
N SER A 125 1.91 12.28 7.32
CA SER A 125 1.15 11.82 8.49
C SER A 125 2.01 11.01 9.45
N ALA A 126 2.90 10.16 8.92
CA ALA A 126 3.86 9.41 9.73
C ALA A 126 4.83 10.34 10.49
N LEU A 127 5.32 11.40 9.84
CA LEU A 127 6.19 12.40 10.47
C LEU A 127 5.44 13.22 11.53
N LEU A 128 4.19 13.63 11.28
CA LEU A 128 3.39 14.34 12.28
C LEU A 128 3.19 13.51 13.54
N ARG A 129 2.95 12.20 13.41
CA ARG A 129 2.86 11.28 14.56
C ARG A 129 4.16 11.20 15.38
N LEU A 130 5.32 11.32 14.73
CA LEU A 130 6.62 11.31 15.43
C LEU A 130 6.95 12.64 16.11
N LEU A 131 6.50 13.75 15.52
CA LEU A 131 6.89 15.10 15.94
C LEU A 131 5.88 15.76 16.88
N LEU A 132 4.61 15.37 16.79
CA LEU A 132 3.53 15.91 17.62
C LEU A 132 3.11 14.90 18.69
N PRO A 133 2.61 15.37 19.85
CA PRO A 133 1.94 14.50 20.81
C PRO A 133 0.81 13.69 20.15
N SER A 134 0.66 12.44 20.58
CA SER A 134 -0.28 11.45 20.02
C SER A 134 -1.75 11.89 20.00
N ALA A 135 -2.12 12.93 20.76
CA ALA A 135 -3.48 13.47 20.86
C ALA A 135 -3.80 14.68 19.95
N SER A 136 -2.95 15.01 18.97
CA SER A 136 -3.23 16.17 18.10
C SER A 136 -4.33 15.87 17.06
N GLU A 137 -5.47 16.56 17.16
CA GLU A 137 -6.57 16.49 16.17
C GLU A 137 -6.09 16.75 14.74
N VAL A 138 -5.08 17.61 14.59
CA VAL A 138 -4.44 17.92 13.31
C VAL A 138 -3.81 16.67 12.68
N SER A 139 -3.10 15.86 13.45
CA SER A 139 -2.46 14.63 12.93
C SER A 139 -3.51 13.64 12.43
N SER A 140 -4.60 13.47 13.19
CA SER A 140 -5.73 12.63 12.79
C SER A 140 -6.41 13.12 11.52
N LEU A 141 -6.66 14.43 11.40
CA LEU A 141 -7.30 15.02 10.22
C LEU A 141 -6.42 14.89 8.97
N VAL A 142 -5.11 15.15 9.09
CA VAL A 142 -4.15 14.97 7.99
C VAL A 142 -4.10 13.50 7.55
N SER A 143 -4.03 12.57 8.51
CA SER A 143 -4.05 11.13 8.23
C SER A 143 -5.32 10.71 7.48
N LEU A 144 -6.49 11.17 7.94
CA LEU A 144 -7.76 10.88 7.30
C LEU A 144 -7.85 11.47 5.88
N ALA A 145 -7.41 12.71 5.69
CA ALA A 145 -7.43 13.39 4.39
C ALA A 145 -6.51 12.68 3.38
N LEU A 146 -5.29 12.33 3.80
CA LEU A 146 -4.35 11.59 2.96
C LEU A 146 -4.87 10.19 2.65
N PHE A 147 -5.46 9.50 3.64
CA PHE A 147 -6.10 8.20 3.43
C PHE A 147 -7.25 8.27 2.42
N ALA A 148 -8.15 9.24 2.56
CA ALA A 148 -9.23 9.44 1.59
C ALA A 148 -8.68 9.73 0.19
N LEU A 149 -7.63 10.56 0.08
CA LEU A 149 -6.96 10.84 -1.18
C LEU A 149 -6.34 9.57 -1.78
N SER A 150 -5.65 8.74 -1.00
CA SER A 150 -5.05 7.50 -1.50
C SER A 150 -6.11 6.50 -1.98
N MET A 151 -7.27 6.44 -1.32
CA MET A 151 -8.40 5.63 -1.76
C MET A 151 -8.91 6.10 -3.13
N VAL A 152 -9.10 7.40 -3.33
CA VAL A 152 -9.52 7.95 -4.62
C VAL A 152 -8.50 7.67 -5.72
N LEU A 153 -7.20 7.88 -5.45
CA LEU A 153 -6.13 7.63 -6.41
C LEU A 153 -6.02 6.15 -6.79
N THR A 154 -6.14 5.25 -5.80
CA THR A 154 -6.11 3.79 -6.01
C THR A 154 -7.31 3.33 -6.80
N TRP A 155 -8.50 3.84 -6.51
CA TRP A 155 -9.72 3.53 -7.25
C TRP A 155 -9.60 3.97 -8.71
N ARG A 156 -9.12 5.19 -8.97
CA ARG A 156 -8.89 5.70 -10.34
C ARG A 156 -7.88 4.85 -11.08
N MET A 157 -6.72 4.56 -10.46
CA MET A 157 -5.70 3.68 -11.03
C MET A 157 -6.28 2.31 -11.37
N THR A 158 -7.04 1.72 -10.45
CA THR A 158 -7.68 0.41 -10.65
C THR A 158 -8.64 0.45 -11.83
N ASN A 159 -9.54 1.43 -11.87
CA ASN A 159 -10.53 1.54 -12.93
C ASN A 159 -9.88 1.74 -14.31
N THR A 160 -8.89 2.61 -14.39
CA THR A 160 -8.15 2.89 -15.64
C THR A 160 -7.32 1.69 -16.09
N THR A 161 -6.70 0.96 -15.16
CA THR A 161 -5.86 -0.21 -15.48
C THR A 161 -6.68 -1.42 -15.93
N ILE A 162 -7.80 -1.68 -15.23
CA ILE A 162 -8.72 -2.76 -15.57
C ILE A 162 -9.41 -2.49 -16.91
N GLY A 163 -9.86 -1.25 -17.14
CA GLY A 163 -10.36 -0.83 -18.46
C GLY A 163 -11.57 -1.64 -18.97
N LYS A 164 -12.38 -2.20 -18.06
CA LYS A 164 -13.60 -2.99 -18.38
C LYS A 164 -14.89 -2.30 -17.92
N GLY A 165 -14.84 -0.98 -17.75
CA GLY A 165 -15.95 -0.16 -17.25
C GLY A 165 -15.93 0.03 -15.73
N ALA A 166 -16.58 1.10 -15.28
CA ALA A 166 -16.54 1.58 -13.90
C ALA A 166 -17.03 0.55 -12.87
N ALA A 167 -18.05 -0.25 -13.22
CA ALA A 167 -18.57 -1.28 -12.33
C ALA A 167 -17.52 -2.36 -12.02
N VAL A 168 -16.86 -2.90 -13.05
CA VAL A 168 -15.81 -3.93 -12.89
C VAL A 168 -14.59 -3.36 -12.17
N GLY A 169 -14.13 -2.16 -12.56
CA GLY A 169 -13.02 -1.50 -11.88
C GLY A 169 -13.28 -1.25 -10.40
N THR A 170 -14.50 -0.81 -10.06
CA THR A 170 -14.91 -0.59 -8.66
C THR A 170 -15.02 -1.91 -7.89
N ALA A 171 -15.54 -2.98 -8.50
CA ALA A 171 -15.59 -4.30 -7.87
C ALA A 171 -14.18 -4.85 -7.56
N VAL A 172 -13.22 -4.67 -8.47
CA VAL A 172 -11.81 -5.02 -8.21
C VAL A 172 -11.22 -4.18 -7.09
N PHE A 173 -11.45 -2.87 -7.10
CA PHE A 173 -10.97 -1.98 -6.04
C PHE A 173 -11.51 -2.39 -4.66
N ILE A 174 -12.83 -2.59 -4.54
CA ILE A 174 -13.46 -3.01 -3.28
C ILE A 174 -12.96 -4.38 -2.86
N GLY A 175 -12.90 -5.34 -3.79
CA GLY A 175 -12.43 -6.70 -3.49
C GLY A 175 -10.99 -6.72 -2.97
N MET A 176 -10.12 -5.94 -3.58
CA MET A 176 -8.73 -5.78 -3.16
C MET A 176 -8.63 -5.08 -1.81
N PHE A 177 -9.38 -4.00 -1.60
CA PHE A 177 -9.41 -3.29 -0.33
C PHE A 177 -9.87 -4.19 0.82
N VAL A 178 -10.97 -4.92 0.64
CA VAL A 178 -11.47 -5.89 1.63
C VAL A 178 -10.46 -7.01 1.86
N ALA A 179 -9.86 -7.58 0.82
CA ALA A 179 -8.85 -8.62 0.97
C ALA A 179 -7.62 -8.11 1.74
N SER A 180 -7.15 -6.89 1.47
CA SER A 180 -6.07 -6.25 2.22
C SER A 180 -6.42 -6.06 3.70
N LEU A 181 -7.64 -5.62 4.01
CA LEU A 181 -8.10 -5.48 5.41
C LEU A 181 -8.17 -6.83 6.14
N LEU A 182 -8.69 -7.87 5.48
CA LEU A 182 -8.74 -9.21 6.07
C LEU A 182 -7.34 -9.75 6.39
N VAL A 183 -6.39 -9.53 5.49
CA VAL A 183 -4.99 -9.92 5.71
C VAL A 183 -4.36 -9.06 6.81
N LEU A 184 -4.58 -7.75 6.79
CA LEU A 184 -4.08 -6.80 7.79
C LEU A 184 -4.50 -7.23 9.21
N PHE A 185 -5.81 -7.36 9.45
CA PHE A 185 -6.33 -7.73 10.77
C PHE A 185 -5.96 -9.17 11.14
N GLY A 186 -5.98 -10.10 10.18
CA GLY A 186 -5.56 -11.48 10.40
C GLY A 186 -4.11 -11.60 10.86
N LEU A 187 -3.19 -10.85 10.22
CA LEU A 187 -1.78 -10.84 10.58
C LEU A 187 -1.52 -10.08 11.89
N GLN A 188 -2.22 -8.98 12.15
CA GLN A 188 -2.15 -8.27 13.44
C GLN A 188 -2.55 -9.19 14.60
N ALA A 189 -3.67 -9.91 14.45
CA ALA A 189 -4.12 -10.88 15.45
C ALA A 189 -3.13 -12.05 15.62
N LEU A 190 -2.62 -12.60 14.51
CA LEU A 190 -1.66 -13.71 14.55
C LEU A 190 -0.33 -13.31 15.22
N LEU A 191 0.11 -12.07 15.05
CA LEU A 191 1.38 -11.54 15.56
C LEU A 191 1.24 -10.83 16.92
N GLY A 192 0.02 -10.79 17.49
CA GLY A 192 -0.26 -10.13 18.76
C GLY A 192 0.05 -8.63 18.75
N ILE A 193 -0.40 -7.93 17.71
CA ILE A 193 -0.34 -6.47 17.63
C ILE A 193 -1.68 -5.92 18.10
N ASP A 194 -1.77 -5.57 19.39
CA ASP A 194 -2.91 -4.87 19.95
C ASP A 194 -2.70 -3.37 19.79
N ILE A 195 -3.57 -2.71 19.01
CA ILE A 195 -3.63 -1.25 18.98
C ILE A 195 -4.54 -0.85 20.15
N PRO A 196 -4.07 -0.07 21.13
CA PRO A 196 -4.90 0.30 22.28
C PRO A 196 -6.17 1.01 21.82
N ASP A 197 -7.34 0.43 22.11
CA ASP A 197 -8.60 1.14 22.01
C ASP A 197 -8.60 2.26 23.06
N GLY A 198 -8.75 3.51 22.64
CA GLY A 198 -8.81 4.69 23.51
C GLY A 198 -10.04 4.75 24.43
N THR A 199 -10.64 3.61 24.78
CA THR A 199 -11.87 3.46 25.56
C THR A 199 -11.64 2.93 26.96
N THR A 200 -10.39 2.81 27.42
CA THR A 200 -10.08 2.50 28.83
C THR A 200 -9.33 3.66 29.48
N GLY A 201 -10.10 4.69 29.83
CA GLY A 201 -9.73 5.77 30.74
C GLY A 201 -10.84 5.99 31.76
#